data_AF-Q2S956-F1
#
_entry.id   AF-Q2S956-F1
#
_cell.length_a   1.000
_cell.length_b   1.000
_cell.length_c   1.000
_cell.angle_alpha   90.00
_cell.angle_beta   90.00
_cell.angle_gamma   90.00
#
_symmetry.space_group_name_H-M   'P 1'
#
loop_
_entity.id
_entity.type
_entity.pdbx_description
1 polymer ?
#
loop_
_entity_poly.entity_id
_entity_poly.type
_entity_poly.pdbx_seq_one_letter_code
_entity_poly.pdbx_strand_id
1 'polypeptide(L)'
;MATTVAHALCGIDCLLAAHALRGGAVMPKAAALAFFALLGNAPDLDMLVGYFISGDHLAYHSRASHAPATLLVLAALLAWPHWRFLALWPGYFQRFAVIVCALLSHTLLDFLTGPQRGLHSSFGAPLLWPLSDVRVSAPFSLLIGPHHDTLDRFIGWRNVWAVASELLLFAPLTWLLWRQARGARNTIEGFK
;
A
#
# COMPACT_ATOMS: atom_id res chain seq x y z
N MET A 1 10.40 -5.66 3.46
CA MET A 1 9.30 -4.83 2.94
C MET A 1 9.73 -4.11 1.67
N ALA A 2 8.78 -3.67 0.85
CA ALA A 2 9.04 -2.71 -0.22
C ALA A 2 9.40 -1.33 0.38
N THR A 3 9.72 -0.32 -0.43
CA THR A 3 9.93 1.03 0.16
C THR A 3 8.60 1.70 0.49
N THR A 4 8.67 2.70 1.38
CA THR A 4 7.52 3.55 1.72
C THR A 4 6.91 4.27 0.51
N VAL A 5 7.72 4.54 -0.52
CA VAL A 5 7.27 5.14 -1.78
C VAL A 5 6.37 4.18 -2.55
N ALA A 6 6.77 2.90 -2.68
CA ALA A 6 5.94 1.89 -3.34
C ALA A 6 4.61 1.69 -2.61
N HIS A 7 4.65 1.57 -1.27
CA HIS A 7 3.45 1.42 -0.46
C HIS A 7 2.52 2.64 -0.58
N ALA A 8 3.06 3.86 -0.53
CA ALA A 8 2.27 5.07 -0.68
C ALA A 8 1.60 5.17 -2.05
N LEU A 9 2.36 4.92 -3.13
CA LEU A 9 1.85 4.99 -4.50
C LEU A 9 0.82 3.89 -4.76
N CYS A 10 1.06 2.66 -4.29
CA CYS A 10 0.12 1.57 -4.47
C CYS A 10 -1.20 1.82 -3.71
N GLY A 11 -1.13 2.40 -2.50
CA GLY A 11 -2.32 2.87 -1.79
C GLY A 11 -3.11 3.90 -2.59
N ILE A 12 -2.43 4.90 -3.18
CA ILE A 12 -3.06 5.87 -4.09
C ILE A 12 -3.65 5.19 -5.32
N ASP A 13 -2.95 4.22 -5.92
CA ASP A 13 -3.42 3.49 -7.10
C ASP A 13 -4.70 2.70 -6.81
N CYS A 14 -4.81 2.08 -5.62
CA CYS A 14 -6.05 1.42 -5.20
C CYS A 14 -7.24 2.39 -5.17
N LEU A 15 -7.02 3.60 -4.63
CA LEU A 15 -8.04 4.66 -4.61
C LEU A 15 -8.42 5.09 -6.04
N LEU A 16 -7.43 5.37 -6.88
CA LEU A 16 -7.65 5.84 -8.25
C LEU A 16 -8.32 4.77 -9.12
N ALA A 17 -7.94 3.50 -8.96
CA ALA A 17 -8.61 2.38 -9.61
C ALA A 17 -10.08 2.28 -9.19
N ALA A 18 -10.38 2.38 -7.90
CA ALA A 18 -11.77 2.39 -7.42
C ALA A 18 -12.57 3.57 -7.96
N HIS A 19 -11.95 4.74 -8.16
CA HIS A 19 -12.57 5.88 -8.83
C HIS A 19 -12.81 5.63 -10.32
N ALA A 20 -11.80 5.11 -11.03
CA ALA A 20 -11.88 4.84 -12.46
C ALA A 20 -12.98 3.83 -12.79
N LEU A 21 -13.11 2.77 -11.98
CA LEU A 21 -14.15 1.75 -12.11
C LEU A 21 -15.57 2.30 -11.91
N ARG A 22 -15.74 3.43 -11.22
CA ARG A 22 -17.05 4.05 -11.02
C ARG A 22 -17.51 4.94 -12.17
N GLY A 23 -16.66 5.23 -13.15
CA GLY A 23 -17.01 5.98 -14.36
C GLY A 23 -17.57 7.39 -14.09
N GLY A 24 -16.72 8.40 -14.11
CA GLY A 24 -17.16 9.81 -14.06
C GLY A 24 -17.41 10.36 -12.66
N ALA A 25 -16.88 9.71 -11.63
CA ALA A 25 -16.88 10.24 -10.26
C ALA A 25 -16.01 11.51 -10.15
N VAL A 26 -16.40 12.42 -9.26
CA VAL A 26 -15.59 13.60 -8.91
C VAL A 26 -14.20 13.14 -8.46
N MET A 27 -13.15 13.88 -8.84
CA MET A 27 -11.78 13.51 -8.47
C MET A 27 -11.58 13.45 -6.96
N PRO A 28 -10.78 12.47 -6.48
CA PRO A 28 -10.42 12.42 -5.08
C PRO A 28 -9.70 13.72 -4.71
N LYS A 29 -10.08 14.29 -3.57
CA LYS A 29 -9.41 15.46 -3.02
C LYS A 29 -8.03 15.08 -2.51
N ALA A 30 -7.13 16.05 -2.36
CA ALA A 30 -5.79 15.84 -1.81
C ALA A 30 -5.80 15.08 -0.46
N ALA A 31 -6.79 15.34 0.40
CA ALA A 31 -6.95 14.63 1.66
C ALA A 31 -7.22 13.12 1.48
N ALA A 32 -7.97 12.71 0.45
CA ALA A 32 -8.19 11.29 0.17
C ALA A 32 -6.91 10.64 -0.36
N LEU A 33 -6.16 11.31 -1.25
CA LEU A 33 -4.87 10.82 -1.74
C LEU A 33 -3.86 10.65 -0.59
N ALA A 34 -3.74 11.65 0.27
CA ALA A 34 -2.87 11.60 1.45
C ALA A 34 -3.31 10.48 2.42
N PHE A 35 -4.61 10.34 2.68
CA PHE A 35 -5.12 9.26 3.51
C PHE A 35 -4.74 7.88 2.96
N PHE A 36 -4.89 7.65 1.66
CA PHE A 36 -4.54 6.37 1.03
C PHE A 36 -3.03 6.12 0.94
N ALA A 37 -2.22 7.17 0.77
CA ALA A 37 -0.77 7.07 0.86
C ALA A 37 -0.31 6.64 2.26
N LEU A 38 -0.90 7.25 3.30
CA LEU A 38 -0.66 6.88 4.70
C LEU A 38 -1.18 5.47 5.01
N LEU A 39 -2.35 5.12 4.49
CA LEU A 39 -2.96 3.81 4.69
C LEU A 39 -2.09 2.69 4.13
N GLY A 40 -1.49 2.89 2.94
CA GLY A 40 -0.54 1.93 2.37
C GLY A 40 0.71 1.72 3.24
N ASN A 41 1.10 2.68 4.06
CA ASN A 41 2.24 2.60 5.00
C ASN A 41 1.81 2.28 6.44
N ALA A 42 0.50 2.13 6.71
CA ALA A 42 0.00 1.94 8.07
C ALA A 42 0.62 0.71 8.78
N PRO A 43 0.90 -0.42 8.11
CA PRO A 43 1.53 -1.56 8.76
C PRO A 43 2.92 -1.25 9.34
N ASP A 44 3.74 -0.47 8.62
CA ASP A 44 5.10 -0.08 9.03
C ASP A 44 5.15 0.89 10.21
N LEU A 45 3.99 1.42 10.65
CA LEU A 45 3.93 2.19 11.89
C LEU A 45 4.30 1.33 13.12
N ASP A 46 4.31 0.00 12.97
CA ASP A 46 4.86 -0.93 13.95
C ASP A 46 6.35 -0.69 14.26
N MET A 47 7.11 -0.08 13.35
CA MET A 47 8.50 0.29 13.58
C MET A 47 8.62 1.42 14.60
N LEU A 48 7.71 2.40 14.53
CA LEU A 48 7.62 3.46 15.53
C LEU A 48 7.22 2.89 16.89
N VAL A 49 6.24 1.98 16.89
CA VAL A 49 5.82 1.27 18.11
C VAL A 49 6.99 0.49 18.72
N GLY A 50 7.75 -0.25 17.90
CA GLY A 50 8.96 -0.97 18.33
C GLY A 50 9.99 -0.05 18.96
N TYR A 51 10.28 1.07 18.31
CA TYR A 51 11.22 2.07 18.82
C TYR A 51 10.79 2.62 20.19
N PHE A 52 9.54 3.06 20.34
CA PHE A 52 9.08 3.66 21.59
C PHE A 52 8.92 2.66 22.75
N ILE A 53 8.55 1.41 22.46
CA ILE A 53 8.32 0.40 23.50
C ILE A 53 9.61 -0.32 23.92
N SER A 54 10.48 -0.64 22.96
CA SER A 54 11.63 -1.53 23.19
C SER A 54 12.98 -0.89 22.92
N GLY A 55 13.03 0.31 22.33
CA GLY A 55 14.25 0.91 21.82
C GLY A 55 14.75 0.31 20.50
N ASP A 56 14.13 -0.78 20.04
CA ASP A 56 14.44 -1.45 18.77
C ASP A 56 13.26 -1.34 17.79
N HIS A 57 13.48 -0.56 16.73
CA HIS A 57 12.48 -0.31 15.69
C HIS A 57 12.13 -1.58 14.87
N LEU A 58 12.93 -2.65 14.94
CA LEU A 58 12.65 -3.92 14.26
C LEU A 58 12.00 -4.96 15.16
N ALA A 59 11.83 -4.68 16.46
CA ALA A 59 11.36 -5.66 17.44
C ALA A 59 10.02 -6.32 17.09
N TYR A 60 9.08 -5.54 16.52
CA TYR A 60 7.75 -6.02 16.13
C TYR A 60 7.49 -5.94 14.63
N HIS A 61 8.45 -5.43 13.87
CA HIS A 61 8.27 -5.13 12.46
C HIS A 61 8.00 -6.38 11.63
N SER A 62 7.13 -6.27 10.62
CA SER A 62 6.83 -7.35 9.66
C SER A 62 6.21 -8.60 10.31
N ARG A 63 5.50 -8.45 11.43
CA ARG A 63 4.76 -9.51 12.14
C ARG A 63 3.24 -9.34 11.98
N ALA A 64 2.47 -9.38 13.06
CA ALA A 64 1.01 -9.35 13.06
C ALA A 64 0.41 -8.14 12.32
N SER A 65 1.06 -6.98 12.38
CA SER A 65 0.73 -5.74 11.65
C SER A 65 0.65 -5.93 10.13
N HIS A 66 1.45 -6.82 9.55
CA HIS A 66 1.47 -7.11 8.11
C HIS A 66 0.57 -8.29 7.72
N ALA A 67 -0.11 -8.92 8.69
CA ALA A 67 -0.94 -10.09 8.43
C ALA A 67 -2.31 -9.69 7.84
N PRO A 68 -2.83 -10.42 6.83
CA PRO A 68 -4.15 -10.14 6.26
C PRO A 68 -5.27 -10.08 7.30
N ALA A 69 -5.24 -10.95 8.31
CA ALA A 69 -6.23 -10.95 9.38
C ALA A 69 -6.31 -9.60 10.13
N THR A 70 -5.15 -9.07 10.55
CA THR A 70 -5.05 -7.77 11.24
C THR A 70 -5.50 -6.63 10.34
N LEU A 71 -5.09 -6.66 9.07
CA LEU A 71 -5.44 -5.63 8.09
C LEU A 71 -6.93 -5.60 7.77
N LEU A 72 -7.60 -6.76 7.73
CA LEU A 72 -9.05 -6.83 7.57
C LEU A 72 -9.79 -6.23 8.78
N VAL A 73 -9.32 -6.48 10.00
CA VAL A 73 -9.89 -5.86 11.22
C VAL A 73 -9.68 -4.35 11.18
N LEU A 74 -8.46 -3.88 10.87
CA LEU A 74 -8.17 -2.45 10.74
C LEU A 74 -9.05 -1.79 9.66
N ALA A 75 -9.25 -2.46 8.52
CA ALA A 75 -10.11 -1.96 7.46
C ALA A 75 -11.57 -1.82 7.91
N ALA A 76 -12.08 -2.78 8.67
CA ALA A 76 -13.45 -2.73 9.22
C ALA A 76 -13.62 -1.53 10.15
N LEU A 77 -12.64 -1.29 11.03
CA LEU A 77 -12.65 -0.14 11.93
C LEU A 77 -12.58 1.19 11.17
N LEU A 78 -11.71 1.29 10.16
CA LEU A 78 -11.54 2.52 9.38
C LEU A 78 -12.70 2.79 8.40
N ALA A 79 -13.46 1.77 8.01
CA ALA A 79 -14.64 1.91 7.17
C ALA A 79 -15.87 2.42 7.93
N TRP A 80 -15.87 2.30 9.26
CA TRP A 80 -16.99 2.69 10.10
C TRP A 80 -17.31 4.20 10.04
N PRO A 81 -16.34 5.13 10.23
CA PRO A 81 -16.65 6.56 10.21
C PRO A 81 -17.07 7.05 8.83
N HIS A 82 -17.97 8.04 8.81
CA HIS A 82 -18.38 8.74 7.59
C HIS A 82 -17.38 9.84 7.23
N TRP A 83 -16.19 9.44 6.79
CA TRP A 83 -15.14 10.36 6.35
C TRP A 83 -15.63 11.23 5.19
N ARG A 84 -15.60 12.55 5.35
CA ARG A 84 -16.06 13.51 4.31
C ARG A 84 -15.30 13.35 2.99
N PHE A 85 -14.04 12.94 3.03
CA PHE A 85 -13.22 12.70 1.85
C PHE A 85 -13.49 11.34 1.17
N LEU A 86 -14.26 10.44 1.80
CA LEU A 86 -14.76 9.19 1.24
C LEU A 86 -16.25 9.24 0.91
N ALA A 87 -16.84 10.44 0.81
CA ALA A 87 -18.28 10.62 0.58
C ALA A 87 -18.79 9.96 -0.72
N LEU A 88 -17.90 9.68 -1.68
CA LEU A 88 -18.22 8.93 -2.90
C LEU A 88 -18.56 7.45 -2.65
N TRP A 89 -18.17 6.90 -1.50
CA TRP A 89 -18.51 5.57 -1.03
C TRP A 89 -19.42 5.67 0.21
N PRO A 90 -20.72 5.97 0.04
CA PRO A 90 -21.63 6.19 1.16
C PRO A 90 -21.90 4.90 1.96
N GLY A 91 -21.79 3.73 1.34
CA GLY A 91 -21.99 2.44 2.01
C GLY A 91 -20.74 1.96 2.75
N TYR A 92 -20.95 1.34 3.92
CA TYR A 92 -19.89 0.70 4.71
C TYR A 92 -19.06 -0.28 3.87
N PHE A 93 -19.71 -1.21 3.16
CA PHE A 93 -19.03 -2.21 2.34
C PHE A 93 -18.18 -1.62 1.21
N GLN A 94 -18.61 -0.47 0.65
CA GLN A 94 -17.84 0.20 -0.39
C GLN A 94 -16.56 0.84 0.18
N ARG A 95 -16.64 1.47 1.35
CA ARG A 95 -15.45 1.99 2.06
C ARG A 95 -14.53 0.87 2.50
N PHE A 96 -15.11 -0.18 3.09
CA PHE A 96 -14.39 -1.36 3.51
C PHE A 96 -13.61 -1.97 2.35
N ALA A 97 -14.26 -2.22 1.20
CA ALA A 97 -13.58 -2.80 0.04
C ALA A 97 -12.39 -1.96 -0.43
N VAL A 98 -12.54 -0.64 -0.57
CA VAL A 98 -11.44 0.20 -1.05
C VAL A 98 -10.30 0.32 -0.04
N ILE A 99 -10.61 0.37 1.26
CA ILE A 99 -9.63 0.40 2.36
C ILE A 99 -8.91 -0.95 2.46
N VAL A 100 -9.62 -2.07 2.34
CA VAL A 100 -9.04 -3.43 2.30
C VAL A 100 -8.06 -3.55 1.14
N CYS A 101 -8.42 -3.08 -0.06
CA CYS A 101 -7.50 -3.11 -1.20
C CYS A 101 -6.20 -2.36 -0.91
N ALA A 102 -6.28 -1.17 -0.29
CA ALA A 102 -5.10 -0.37 0.02
C ALA A 102 -4.26 -0.93 1.17
N LEU A 103 -4.88 -1.57 2.17
CA LEU A 103 -4.14 -2.23 3.25
C LEU A 103 -3.52 -3.55 2.79
N LEU A 104 -4.26 -4.40 2.10
CA LEU A 104 -3.74 -5.68 1.61
C LEU A 104 -2.71 -5.53 0.49
N SER A 105 -2.72 -4.40 -0.24
CA SER A 105 -1.66 -4.12 -1.20
C SER A 105 -0.30 -4.03 -0.50
N HIS A 106 -0.24 -3.54 0.74
CA HIS A 106 0.99 -3.53 1.54
C HIS A 106 1.58 -4.94 1.67
N THR A 107 0.81 -5.89 2.22
CA THR A 107 1.25 -7.29 2.38
C THR A 107 1.58 -7.95 1.04
N LEU A 108 0.85 -7.61 -0.01
CA LEU A 108 1.12 -8.13 -1.36
C LEU A 108 2.47 -7.62 -1.89
N LEU A 109 2.78 -6.34 -1.74
CA LEU A 109 4.06 -5.78 -2.15
C LEU A 109 5.21 -6.41 -1.36
N ASP A 110 5.04 -6.59 -0.06
CA ASP A 110 6.01 -7.28 0.80
C ASP A 110 6.23 -8.73 0.40
N PHE A 111 5.15 -9.45 0.12
CA PHE A 111 5.19 -10.82 -0.37
C PHE A 111 5.96 -10.94 -1.69
N LEU A 112 5.96 -9.88 -2.50
CA LEU A 112 6.67 -9.80 -3.79
C LEU A 112 8.04 -9.11 -3.69
N THR A 113 8.50 -8.78 -2.47
CA THR A 113 9.77 -8.10 -2.25
C THR A 113 10.85 -9.09 -1.82
N GLY A 114 11.99 -9.06 -2.51
CA GLY A 114 13.11 -9.97 -2.24
C GLY A 114 14.48 -9.30 -2.34
N PRO A 115 15.56 -10.09 -2.25
CA PRO A 115 16.92 -9.58 -2.31
C PRO A 115 17.29 -9.01 -3.69
N GLN A 116 16.64 -9.51 -4.74
CA GLN A 116 16.84 -9.07 -6.13
C GLN A 116 15.60 -9.42 -6.97
N ARG A 117 15.43 -8.77 -8.12
CA ARG A 117 14.30 -9.01 -9.03
C ARG A 117 14.46 -10.31 -9.81
N GLY A 118 13.34 -10.93 -10.19
CA GLY A 118 13.30 -12.10 -11.06
C GLY A 118 12.91 -13.37 -10.32
N LEU A 119 13.39 -14.51 -10.80
CA LEU A 119 13.07 -15.85 -10.28
C LEU A 119 13.90 -16.16 -9.02
N HIS A 120 13.66 -15.36 -7.99
CA HIS A 120 14.28 -15.51 -6.68
C HIS A 120 13.21 -15.42 -5.59
N SER A 121 13.37 -16.25 -4.56
CA SER A 121 12.48 -16.25 -3.42
C SER A 121 12.41 -14.87 -2.80
N SER A 122 11.19 -14.40 -2.51
CA SER A 122 10.98 -13.20 -1.73
C SER A 122 11.38 -13.40 -0.26
N PHE A 123 11.38 -12.32 0.53
CA PHE A 123 11.56 -12.41 1.99
C PHE A 123 10.35 -13.02 2.71
N GLY A 124 9.24 -13.17 1.98
CA GLY A 124 7.97 -13.68 2.47
C GLY A 124 7.20 -12.73 3.37
N ALA A 125 5.95 -13.10 3.65
CA ALA A 125 5.00 -12.32 4.45
C ALA A 125 4.22 -13.23 5.42
N PRO A 126 3.73 -12.70 6.56
CA PRO A 126 2.97 -13.47 7.56
C PRO A 126 1.52 -13.70 7.13
N LEU A 127 1.32 -14.40 6.00
CA LEU A 127 0.00 -14.59 5.38
C LEU A 127 -0.96 -15.44 6.22
N LEU A 128 -0.41 -16.35 7.04
CA LEU A 128 -1.17 -17.33 7.81
C LEU A 128 -1.39 -16.93 9.27
N TRP A 129 -0.89 -15.77 9.69
CA TRP A 129 -1.12 -15.29 11.06
C TRP A 129 -2.61 -14.94 11.24
N PRO A 130 -3.26 -15.31 12.37
CA PRO A 130 -2.67 -15.82 13.62
C PRO A 130 -2.58 -17.34 13.75
N LEU A 131 -2.88 -18.10 12.69
CA LEU A 131 -2.83 -19.57 12.74
C LEU A 131 -1.39 -20.11 12.72
N SER A 132 -0.46 -19.36 12.12
CA SER A 132 0.96 -19.70 12.06
C SER A 132 1.82 -18.45 11.93
N ASP A 133 2.98 -18.46 12.59
CA ASP A 133 4.02 -17.43 12.46
C ASP A 133 4.96 -17.67 11.25
N VAL A 134 4.73 -18.73 10.46
CA VAL A 134 5.53 -19.02 9.27
C VAL A 134 5.32 -17.95 8.21
N ARG A 135 6.44 -17.39 7.71
CA ARG A 135 6.44 -16.49 6.55
C ARG A 135 6.33 -17.30 5.27
N VAL A 136 5.31 -17.01 4.49
CA VAL A 136 5.11 -17.60 3.16
C VAL A 136 5.86 -16.74 2.14
N SER A 137 6.72 -17.36 1.32
CA SER A 137 7.52 -16.65 0.31
C SER A 137 7.00 -16.90 -1.10
N ALA A 138 7.08 -15.88 -1.95
CA ALA A 138 6.82 -16.01 -3.38
C ALA A 138 8.04 -16.64 -4.06
N PRO A 139 7.86 -17.47 -5.11
CA PRO A 139 8.98 -18.05 -5.85
C PRO A 139 9.69 -17.04 -6.78
N PHE A 140 9.16 -15.81 -6.87
CA PHE A 140 9.75 -14.70 -7.62
C PHE A 140 9.61 -13.40 -6.82
N SER A 141 10.46 -12.43 -7.16
CA SER A 141 10.49 -11.11 -6.54
C SER A 141 10.36 -10.03 -7.60
N LEU A 142 9.39 -9.14 -7.44
CA LEU A 142 9.17 -7.99 -8.32
C LEU A 142 9.86 -6.73 -7.78
N LEU A 143 9.93 -6.61 -6.46
CA LEU A 143 10.51 -5.45 -5.78
C LEU A 143 11.82 -5.81 -5.08
N ILE A 144 12.69 -4.82 -4.95
CA ILE A 144 13.99 -4.97 -4.31
C ILE A 144 13.87 -4.43 -2.89
N GLY A 145 14.18 -5.27 -1.90
CA GLY A 145 14.17 -4.83 -0.50
C GLY A 145 15.25 -3.77 -0.24
N PRO A 146 14.88 -2.63 0.35
CA PRO A 146 15.82 -1.62 0.80
C PRO A 146 16.54 -2.08 2.08
N HIS A 147 17.77 -1.61 2.26
CA HIS A 147 18.46 -1.71 3.54
C HIS A 147 17.93 -0.65 4.50
N HIS A 148 17.68 -1.04 5.74
CA HIS A 148 17.08 -0.17 6.76
C HIS A 148 17.67 -0.45 8.15
N ASP A 149 18.78 -1.19 8.20
CA ASP A 149 19.50 -1.58 9.41
C ASP A 149 20.42 -0.47 9.96
N THR A 150 21.00 0.34 9.07
CA THR A 150 21.91 1.44 9.43
C THR A 150 21.70 2.65 8.53
N LEU A 151 22.01 3.85 9.02
CA LEU A 151 21.82 5.11 8.28
C LEU A 151 22.62 5.15 6.97
N ASP A 152 23.86 4.66 6.99
CA ASP A 152 24.74 4.65 5.81
C ASP A 152 24.18 3.75 4.70
N ARG A 153 23.65 2.58 5.07
CA ARG A 153 23.02 1.67 4.11
C ARG A 153 21.65 2.17 3.66
N PHE A 154 20.95 2.91 4.51
CA PHE A 154 19.67 3.52 4.19
C PHE A 154 19.77 4.56 3.07
N ILE A 155 20.83 5.36 3.06
CA ILE A 155 21.11 6.38 2.02
C ILE A 155 21.90 5.76 0.84
N GLY A 156 22.22 4.46 0.90
CA GLY A 156 23.02 3.77 -0.09
C GLY A 156 22.37 3.67 -1.48
N TRP A 157 23.22 3.46 -2.49
CA TRP A 157 22.81 3.35 -3.90
C TRP A 157 21.73 2.28 -4.15
N ARG A 158 21.74 1.19 -3.37
CA ARG A 158 20.71 0.15 -3.46
C ARG A 158 19.31 0.70 -3.18
N ASN A 159 19.16 1.56 -2.17
CA ASN A 159 17.86 2.13 -1.81
C ASN A 159 17.40 3.17 -2.83
N VAL A 160 18.34 3.99 -3.33
CA VAL A 160 18.07 4.90 -4.45
C VAL A 160 17.55 4.12 -5.65
N TRP A 161 18.21 3.00 -5.99
CA TRP A 161 17.77 2.13 -7.06
C TRP A 161 16.43 1.48 -6.77
N ALA A 162 16.18 0.99 -5.56
CA ALA A 162 14.88 0.43 -5.17
C ALA A 162 13.76 1.46 -5.40
N VAL A 163 13.90 2.67 -4.86
CA VAL A 163 12.91 3.76 -5.03
C VAL A 163 12.73 4.13 -6.51
N ALA A 164 13.82 4.35 -7.26
CA ALA A 164 13.74 4.68 -8.67
C ALA A 164 13.00 3.60 -9.46
N SER A 165 13.30 2.34 -9.15
CA SER A 165 12.73 1.18 -9.81
C SER A 165 11.25 0.96 -9.48
N GLU A 166 10.79 1.38 -8.31
CA GLU A 166 9.39 1.38 -7.89
C GLU A 166 8.63 2.55 -8.51
N LEU A 167 9.23 3.75 -8.56
CA LEU A 167 8.66 4.90 -9.27
C LEU A 167 8.39 4.57 -10.74
N LEU A 168 9.31 3.86 -11.40
CA LEU A 168 9.12 3.40 -12.78
C LEU A 168 7.96 2.41 -12.95
N LEU A 169 7.59 1.67 -11.90
CA LEU A 169 6.48 0.71 -11.94
C LEU A 169 5.14 1.39 -11.60
N PHE A 170 5.11 2.13 -10.50
CA PHE A 170 3.86 2.68 -9.97
C PHE A 170 3.49 4.03 -10.59
N ALA A 171 4.44 4.95 -10.83
CA ALA A 171 4.08 6.28 -11.31
C ALA A 171 3.36 6.29 -12.69
N PRO A 172 3.75 5.46 -13.68
CA PRO A 172 2.99 5.36 -14.93
C PRO A 172 1.57 4.82 -14.71
N LEU A 173 1.40 3.86 -13.81
CA LEU A 173 0.09 3.32 -13.44
C LEU A 173 -0.76 4.38 -12.75
N THR A 174 -0.21 5.08 -11.76
CA THR A 174 -0.85 6.21 -11.08
C THR A 174 -1.31 7.26 -12.09
N TRP A 175 -0.45 7.63 -13.03
CA TRP A 175 -0.78 8.59 -14.08
C TRP A 175 -1.91 8.09 -15.00
N LEU A 176 -1.87 6.82 -15.41
CA LEU A 176 -2.90 6.23 -16.26
C LEU A 176 -4.25 6.19 -15.55
N LEU A 177 -4.29 5.69 -14.31
CA LEU A 177 -5.49 5.64 -13.49
C LEU A 177 -6.04 7.04 -13.22
N TRP A 178 -5.16 8.00 -12.94
CA TRP A 178 -5.52 9.40 -12.79
C TRP A 178 -6.18 9.95 -14.06
N ARG A 179 -5.63 9.65 -15.25
CA ARG A 179 -6.22 10.07 -16.53
C ARG A 179 -7.55 9.41 -16.79
N GLN A 180 -7.69 8.12 -16.52
CA GLN A 180 -8.95 7.40 -16.73
C GLN A 180 -10.04 7.91 -15.79
N ALA A 181 -9.68 8.15 -14.54
CA ALA A 181 -10.58 8.72 -13.54
C ALA A 181 -11.04 10.14 -13.97
N ARG A 182 -10.16 10.97 -14.55
CA ARG A 182 -10.54 12.27 -15.15
C ARG A 182 -11.39 12.12 -16.43
N GLY A 183 -10.96 11.27 -17.35
CA GLY A 183 -11.52 11.16 -18.70
C GLY A 183 -12.97 10.69 -18.72
N ALA A 184 -13.34 9.77 -17.82
CA ALA A 184 -14.72 9.32 -17.68
C ALA A 184 -15.70 10.46 -17.31
N ARG A 185 -15.21 11.56 -16.71
CA ARG A 185 -16.03 12.75 -16.41
C ARG A 185 -16.25 13.61 -17.65
N ASN A 186 -15.20 13.86 -18.43
CA ASN A 186 -15.25 14.71 -19.62
C ASN A 186 -16.20 14.16 -20.69
N THR A 187 -16.28 12.84 -20.83
CA THR A 187 -17.21 12.21 -21.78
C THR A 187 -18.67 12.44 -21.36
N ILE A 188 -19.00 12.44 -20.07
CA ILE A 188 -20.37 12.63 -19.59
C ILE A 188 -20.82 14.09 -19.68
N GLU A 189 -19.92 15.05 -19.43
CA GLU A 189 -20.23 16.49 -19.54
C GLU A 189 -20.40 16.93 -21.00
N GLY A 190 -19.74 16.29 -21.98
CA GLY A 190 -19.89 16.60 -23.41
C GLY A 190 -21.20 16.13 -24.08
N PHE A 191 -22.03 15.34 -23.38
CA PHE A 191 -23.35 14.89 -23.84
C PHE A 191 -24.53 15.63 -23.20
N LYS A 192 -24.27 16.62 -22.33
CA LYS A 192 -25.29 17.48 -21.71
C LYS A 192 -25.30 18.85 -22.35
#